data_AF-A0A933FVQ5-F1
#
_entry.id   AF-A0A933FVQ5-F1
#
_cell.length_a   1.000
_cell.length_b   1.000
_cell.length_c   1.000
_cell.angle_alpha   90.00
_cell.angle_beta   90.00
_cell.angle_gamma   90.00
#
_symmetry.space_group_name_H-M   'P 1'
#
loop_
_entity.id
_entity.type
_entity.pdbx_description
1 polymer ?
#
loop_
_entity_poly.entity_id
_entity_poly.type
_entity_poly.pdbx_seq_one_letter_code
_entity_poly.pdbx_strand_id
1 'polypeptide(L)'
;MGFPAHDLHLSPQCSICGTALSGPLSVPFRALGIKRSPRNPNLCSRCAAHVEEGRVVEITVIFADLSSFTELTQELGAERTHEVVDAYLRMATAILVKHGAFIDKYLGDAVMALFNIPIRHVDHARRAVAAASELHSGLNTLRERFGMDLQISVGIATGWARVGRLGSEDSKDYTAIGDVVNLAARLQGKAGAGEIVVSHETYERISTDFPDATTEIITLKGFKEPVEAHRLSSKTGIPLSGDPVEKGTKQSISLGAVIFGILGAPCAVAVLISPLAVALGAGTLFGLAGVLVLFDRSLIRIPILVLAALGALANLYTVWRARELRLQAIAEGNEQLGFVSTQERRRAVFVVASAVAVLVLIVSEFFAHRFMHQG
;
A
#
# COMPACT_ATOMS: atom_id res chain seq x y z
N MET A 1 12.23 14.96 27.27
CA MET A 1 11.29 15.61 26.32
C MET A 1 11.43 14.89 24.99
N GLY A 2 10.40 14.14 24.58
CA GLY A 2 10.45 13.25 23.42
C GLY A 2 10.42 14.02 22.10
N PHE A 3 10.94 13.40 21.03
CA PHE A 3 10.60 13.80 19.66
C PHE A 3 9.08 13.91 19.58
N PRO A 4 8.52 15.08 19.24
CA PRO A 4 7.08 15.21 19.17
C PRO A 4 6.60 14.24 18.10
N ALA A 5 5.60 13.42 18.42
CA ALA A 5 4.91 12.55 17.45
C ALA A 5 4.17 13.35 16.35
N HIS A 6 4.46 14.65 16.21
CA HIS A 6 3.83 15.63 15.34
C HIS A 6 4.48 15.80 13.97
N ASP A 7 5.66 15.21 13.70
CA ASP A 7 6.36 15.41 12.42
C ASP A 7 6.21 14.26 11.42
N LEU A 8 5.33 13.29 11.68
CA LEU A 8 4.81 12.50 10.57
C LEU A 8 3.88 13.40 9.75
N HIS A 9 4.19 13.60 8.48
CA HIS A 9 3.29 14.27 7.55
C HIS A 9 2.05 13.39 7.30
N LEU A 10 1.10 13.45 8.23
CA LEU A 10 -0.10 12.63 8.26
C LEU A 10 -1.17 13.22 7.34
N SER A 11 -1.47 12.49 6.27
CA SER A 11 -2.58 12.80 5.38
C SER A 11 -3.91 12.66 6.12
N PRO A 12 -4.87 13.59 5.94
CA PRO A 12 -6.17 13.52 6.62
C PRO A 12 -7.06 12.38 6.09
N GLN A 13 -6.73 11.87 4.91
CA GLN A 13 -7.41 10.78 4.23
C GLN A 13 -6.41 9.71 3.79
N CYS A 14 -6.89 8.49 3.59
CA CYS A 14 -6.08 7.41 3.04
C CYS A 14 -5.67 7.72 1.60
N SER A 15 -4.38 7.58 1.32
CA SER A 15 -3.78 7.88 0.01
C SER A 15 -4.21 6.94 -1.13
N ILE A 16 -4.93 5.85 -0.81
CA ILE A 16 -5.42 4.87 -1.78
C ILE A 16 -6.93 4.98 -1.98
N CYS A 17 -7.70 4.88 -0.90
CA CYS A 17 -9.18 4.82 -0.99
C CYS A 17 -9.89 6.11 -0.56
N GLY A 18 -9.17 7.14 -0.12
CA GLY A 18 -9.76 8.40 0.33
C GLY A 18 -10.52 8.34 1.67
N THR A 19 -10.52 7.20 2.38
CA THR A 19 -11.16 7.09 3.70
C THR A 19 -10.60 8.12 4.67
N ALA A 20 -11.46 8.85 5.38
CA ALA A 20 -11.04 9.81 6.39
C ALA A 20 -10.30 9.11 7.54
N LEU A 21 -9.06 9.54 7.80
CA LEU A 21 -8.17 9.01 8.84
C LEU A 21 -8.03 9.96 10.05
N SER A 22 -8.51 11.19 9.93
CA SER A 22 -8.53 12.19 11.01
C SER A 22 -9.81 13.01 10.99
N GLY A 23 -10.02 13.80 12.06
CA GLY A 23 -11.18 14.67 12.21
C GLY A 23 -12.50 13.93 12.47
N PRO A 24 -13.63 14.66 12.57
CA PRO A 24 -14.94 14.08 12.90
C PRO A 24 -15.40 12.99 11.92
N LEU A 25 -15.08 13.16 10.63
CA LEU A 25 -15.44 12.19 9.57
C LEU A 25 -14.75 10.83 9.74
N SER A 26 -13.67 10.73 10.53
CA SER A 26 -12.98 9.45 10.80
C SER A 26 -13.65 8.59 11.88
N VAL A 27 -14.54 9.17 12.70
CA VAL A 27 -15.22 8.48 13.82
C VAL A 27 -15.96 7.20 13.38
N PRO A 28 -16.84 7.23 12.36
CA PRO A 28 -17.54 6.02 11.93
C PRO A 28 -16.58 4.95 11.41
N PHE A 29 -15.54 5.33 10.69
CA PHE A 29 -14.54 4.39 10.16
C PHE A 29 -13.75 3.71 11.28
N ARG A 30 -13.36 4.45 12.34
CA ARG A 30 -12.70 3.88 13.52
C ARG A 30 -13.60 2.93 14.28
N ALA A 31 -14.89 3.23 14.39
CA ALA A 31 -15.87 2.33 15.01
C ALA A 31 -16.00 1.00 14.23
N LEU A 32 -15.86 1.04 12.91
CA LEU A 32 -15.82 -0.13 12.03
C LEU A 32 -14.42 -0.81 11.98
N GLY A 33 -13.50 -0.46 12.87
CA GLY A 33 -12.15 -1.06 12.93
C GLY A 33 -11.16 -0.54 11.89
N ILE A 34 -11.51 0.47 11.09
CA ILE A 34 -10.62 1.07 10.10
C ILE A 34 -9.75 2.13 10.80
N LYS A 35 -8.45 1.86 10.88
CA LYS A 35 -7.46 2.71 11.55
C LYS A 35 -6.31 3.06 10.59
N ARG A 36 -5.35 3.88 11.01
CA ARG A 36 -4.10 4.07 10.25
C ARG A 36 -3.28 2.77 10.25
N SER A 37 -2.62 2.49 9.15
CA SER A 37 -1.70 1.35 9.05
C SER A 37 -0.42 1.63 9.85
N PRO A 38 0.11 0.64 10.58
CA PRO A 38 1.40 0.79 11.28
C PRO A 38 2.58 0.90 10.30
N ARG A 39 2.48 0.34 9.09
CA ARG A 39 3.56 0.33 8.08
C ARG A 39 3.63 1.60 7.24
N ASN A 40 2.52 2.30 7.08
CA ASN A 40 2.47 3.65 6.53
C ASN A 40 1.18 4.34 7.04
N PRO A 41 1.30 5.28 8.00
CA PRO A 41 0.15 5.95 8.58
C PRO A 41 -0.72 6.76 7.59
N ASN A 42 -0.24 7.05 6.38
CA ASN A 42 -1.03 7.66 5.31
C ASN A 42 -1.96 6.67 4.59
N LEU A 43 -2.01 5.42 5.05
CA LEU A 43 -2.90 4.37 4.59
C LEU A 43 -3.87 3.93 5.68
N CYS A 44 -5.07 3.50 5.30
CA CYS A 44 -5.97 2.81 6.20
C CYS A 44 -5.58 1.34 6.36
N SER A 45 -5.94 0.73 7.48
CA SER A 45 -5.68 -0.68 7.80
C SER A 45 -6.22 -1.62 6.72
N ARG A 46 -7.35 -1.26 6.08
CA ARG A 46 -7.93 -2.02 4.97
C ARG A 46 -7.04 -1.97 3.72
N CYS A 47 -6.63 -0.80 3.26
CA CYS A 47 -5.80 -0.68 2.06
C CYS A 47 -4.43 -1.34 2.26
N ALA A 48 -3.85 -1.19 3.46
CA ALA A 48 -2.62 -1.89 3.81
C ALA A 48 -2.78 -3.42 3.84
N ALA A 49 -3.95 -3.94 4.21
CA ALA A 49 -4.25 -5.36 4.17
C ALA A 49 -4.49 -5.90 2.75
N HIS A 50 -5.05 -5.13 1.81
CA HIS A 50 -5.28 -5.62 0.43
C HIS A 50 -3.98 -5.87 -0.33
N VAL A 51 -2.90 -5.20 0.05
CA VAL A 51 -1.57 -5.41 -0.54
C VAL A 51 -1.06 -6.83 -0.27
N GLU A 52 -1.52 -7.44 0.81
CA GLU A 52 -1.04 -8.70 1.35
C GLU A 52 -1.33 -9.93 0.49
N GLU A 53 -2.06 -9.78 -0.63
CA GLU A 53 -2.47 -10.87 -1.51
C GLU A 53 -1.35 -11.35 -2.47
N GLY A 54 -0.25 -10.61 -2.59
CA GLY A 54 0.89 -11.06 -3.40
C GLY A 54 0.81 -10.65 -4.86
N ARG A 55 1.62 -9.68 -5.29
CA ARG A 55 1.78 -9.30 -6.70
C ARG A 55 3.24 -9.16 -7.09
N VAL A 56 3.56 -9.44 -8.36
CA VAL A 56 4.87 -9.10 -8.92
C VAL A 56 4.81 -7.65 -9.39
N VAL A 57 5.76 -6.86 -8.90
CA VAL A 57 5.79 -5.41 -9.11
C VAL A 57 7.22 -4.92 -9.05
N GLU A 58 7.55 -3.97 -9.91
CA GLU A 58 8.78 -3.20 -9.76
C GLU A 58 8.68 -2.25 -8.56
N ILE A 59 9.67 -2.34 -7.67
CA ILE A 59 9.78 -1.54 -6.45
C ILE A 59 11.17 -0.94 -6.34
N THR A 60 11.29 0.12 -5.54
CA THR A 60 12.60 0.52 -5.00
C THR A 60 12.65 0.13 -3.53
N VAL A 61 13.71 -0.56 -3.14
CA VAL A 61 13.97 -1.01 -1.78
C VAL A 61 15.07 -0.14 -1.20
N ILE A 62 14.88 0.37 0.00
CA ILE A 62 15.92 1.05 0.78
C ILE A 62 16.20 0.26 2.05
N PHE A 63 17.50 0.09 2.34
CA PHE A 63 18.01 -0.29 3.64
C PHE A 63 18.82 0.88 4.20
N ALA A 64 18.52 1.31 5.41
CA ALA A 64 19.28 2.34 6.11
C ALA A 64 19.64 1.85 7.51
N ASP A 65 20.92 1.80 7.80
CA ASP A 65 21.48 1.17 9.00
C ASP A 65 22.41 2.14 9.74
N LEU A 66 22.36 2.16 11.07
CA LEU A 66 23.24 3.01 11.88
C LEU A 66 24.66 2.47 11.80
N SER A 67 25.59 3.31 11.34
CA SER A 67 27.00 2.96 11.26
C SER A 67 27.62 2.91 12.65
N SER A 68 28.53 1.96 12.87
CA SER A 68 29.26 1.80 14.13
C SER A 68 28.38 1.61 15.38
N PHE A 69 27.15 1.12 15.22
CA PHE A 69 26.23 0.86 16.33
C PHE A 69 26.81 -0.08 17.40
N THR A 70 27.58 -1.09 16.98
CA THR A 70 28.21 -2.04 17.91
C THR A 70 29.20 -1.37 18.85
N GLU A 71 29.95 -0.37 18.38
CA GLU A 71 30.88 0.42 19.21
C GLU A 71 30.08 1.32 20.18
N LEU A 72 29.04 1.98 19.68
CA LEU A 72 28.09 2.78 20.49
C LEU A 72 27.46 1.96 21.64
N THR A 73 27.06 0.72 21.38
CA THR A 73 26.41 -0.14 22.37
C THR A 73 27.32 -0.54 23.54
N GLN A 74 28.64 -0.63 23.30
CA GLN A 74 29.62 -0.99 24.33
C GLN A 74 29.89 0.18 25.29
N GLU A 75 29.78 1.42 24.82
CA GLU A 75 30.06 2.62 25.61
C GLU A 75 28.84 3.17 26.37
N LEU A 76 27.63 3.07 25.78
CA LEU A 76 26.45 3.76 26.28
C LEU A 76 25.62 2.97 27.31
N GLY A 77 25.86 1.66 27.44
CA GLY A 77 24.98 0.78 28.19
C GLY A 77 23.62 0.55 27.50
N ALA A 78 22.91 -0.50 27.92
CA ALA A 78 21.73 -1.00 27.20
C ALA A 78 20.57 0.02 27.12
N GLU A 79 20.27 0.73 28.21
CA GLU A 79 19.15 1.69 28.25
C GLU A 79 19.36 2.86 27.29
N ARG A 80 20.53 3.50 27.35
CA ARG A 80 20.83 4.67 26.52
C ARG A 80 20.97 4.30 25.04
N THR A 81 21.50 3.11 24.76
CA THR A 81 21.51 2.55 23.40
C THR A 81 20.09 2.42 22.85
N HIS A 82 19.18 1.85 23.63
CA HIS A 82 17.79 1.68 23.23
C HIS A 82 17.11 3.04 22.94
N GLU A 83 17.35 4.06 23.77
CA GLU A 83 16.80 5.41 23.53
C GLU A 83 17.27 6.04 22.22
N VAL A 84 18.54 5.84 21.87
CA VAL A 84 19.15 6.35 20.63
C VAL A 84 18.55 5.64 19.42
N VAL A 85 18.45 4.31 19.47
CA VAL A 85 17.87 3.50 18.39
C VAL A 85 16.40 3.83 18.18
N ASP A 86 15.60 3.90 19.26
CA ASP A 86 14.18 4.27 19.15
C ASP A 86 14.02 5.68 18.55
N ALA A 87 14.85 6.64 18.96
CA ALA A 87 14.84 7.98 18.37
C ALA A 87 15.22 7.99 16.88
N TYR A 88 16.24 7.23 16.50
CA TYR A 88 16.65 7.05 15.10
C TYR A 88 15.54 6.41 14.27
N LEU A 89 15.01 5.26 14.69
CA LEU A 89 14.00 4.53 13.94
C LEU A 89 12.71 5.35 13.78
N ARG A 90 12.33 6.14 14.79
CA ARG A 90 11.19 7.09 14.69
C ARG A 90 11.44 8.18 13.66
N MET A 91 12.62 8.82 13.71
CA MET A 91 13.02 9.85 12.75
C MET A 91 13.05 9.27 11.33
N ALA A 92 13.69 8.11 11.16
CA ALA A 92 13.81 7.45 9.87
C ALA A 92 12.45 7.06 9.29
N THR A 93 11.56 6.51 10.12
CA THR A 93 10.19 6.17 9.72
C THR A 93 9.41 7.39 9.27
N ALA A 94 9.52 8.51 9.99
CA ALA A 94 8.81 9.74 9.64
C ALA A 94 9.23 10.25 8.26
N ILE A 95 10.55 10.30 7.99
CA ILE A 95 11.11 10.73 6.71
C ILE A 95 10.73 9.76 5.59
N LEU A 96 10.91 8.45 5.79
CA LEU A 96 10.55 7.44 4.78
C LEU A 96 9.07 7.52 4.41
N VAL A 97 8.17 7.61 5.40
CA VAL A 97 6.72 7.74 5.17
C VAL A 97 6.36 9.06 4.48
N LYS A 98 7.04 10.17 4.82
CA LYS A 98 6.87 11.48 4.16
C LYS A 98 7.15 11.37 2.65
N HIS A 99 8.14 10.56 2.27
CA HIS A 99 8.48 10.28 0.86
C HIS A 99 7.63 9.19 0.21
N GLY A 100 6.62 8.65 0.91
CA GLY A 100 5.68 7.67 0.36
C GLY A 100 6.11 6.21 0.54
N ALA A 101 7.14 5.93 1.35
CA ALA A 101 7.58 4.57 1.60
C ALA A 101 6.58 3.77 2.43
N PHE A 102 6.64 2.45 2.30
CA PHE A 102 5.97 1.48 3.14
C PHE A 102 7.02 0.74 3.97
N ILE A 103 6.97 0.89 5.29
CA ILE A 103 7.93 0.26 6.20
C ILE A 103 7.67 -1.24 6.22
N ASP A 104 8.66 -2.02 5.78
CA ASP A 104 8.56 -3.48 5.75
C ASP A 104 8.82 -4.04 7.14
N LYS A 105 10.01 -3.77 7.67
CA LYS A 105 10.48 -4.22 8.97
C LYS A 105 11.66 -3.40 9.49
N TYR A 106 11.88 -3.51 10.79
CA TYR A 106 13.10 -3.10 11.47
C TYR A 106 13.99 -4.33 11.70
N LEU A 107 15.29 -4.15 11.57
CA LEU A 107 16.31 -5.19 11.68
C LEU A 107 17.38 -4.72 12.67
N GLY A 108 17.04 -4.78 13.97
CA GLY A 108 17.85 -4.14 15.01
C GLY A 108 17.77 -2.62 14.88
N ASP A 109 18.89 -2.01 14.52
CA ASP A 109 19.08 -0.59 14.23
C ASP A 109 18.89 -0.22 12.76
N ALA A 110 18.68 -1.20 11.87
CA ALA A 110 18.36 -0.94 10.47
C ALA A 110 16.84 -0.83 10.22
N VAL A 111 16.47 -0.01 9.22
CA VAL A 111 15.12 0.05 8.67
C VAL A 111 15.12 -0.39 7.20
N MET A 112 14.17 -1.27 6.87
CA MET A 112 13.86 -1.66 5.49
C MET A 112 12.53 -1.04 5.08
N ALA A 113 12.51 -0.33 3.95
CA ALA A 113 11.30 0.25 3.40
C ALA A 113 11.19 0.05 1.88
N LEU A 114 9.95 0.04 1.40
CA LEU A 114 9.59 -0.23 0.02
C LEU A 114 8.88 0.97 -0.58
N PHE A 115 9.25 1.33 -1.80
CA PHE A 115 8.56 2.32 -2.62
C PHE A 115 7.82 1.65 -3.79
N ASN A 116 6.89 2.39 -4.39
CA ASN A 116 5.96 1.90 -5.43
C ASN A 116 4.98 0.81 -4.96
N ILE A 117 4.82 0.67 -3.65
CA ILE A 117 3.91 -0.28 -3.01
C ILE A 117 3.46 0.25 -1.65
N PRO A 118 2.17 0.13 -1.29
CA PRO A 118 1.04 -0.05 -2.19
C PRO A 118 0.70 1.17 -3.03
N ILE A 119 1.19 2.33 -2.63
CA ILE A 119 1.04 3.58 -3.38
C ILE A 119 1.99 3.51 -4.56
N ARG A 120 1.45 3.70 -5.76
CA ARG A 120 2.24 3.72 -7.00
C ARG A 120 2.81 5.11 -7.20
N HIS A 121 4.11 5.16 -7.46
CA HIS A 121 4.84 6.38 -7.75
C HIS A 121 5.73 6.10 -8.94
N VAL A 122 5.62 6.87 -10.03
CA VAL A 122 6.49 6.71 -11.21
C VAL A 122 7.93 7.10 -10.86
N ASP A 123 8.08 8.10 -10.00
CA ASP A 123 9.33 8.64 -9.47
C ASP A 123 9.84 7.90 -8.22
N HIS A 124 9.44 6.63 -8.01
CA HIS A 124 9.73 5.89 -6.78
C HIS A 124 11.23 5.76 -6.45
N ALA A 125 12.10 5.62 -7.46
CA ALA A 125 13.56 5.61 -7.27
C ALA A 125 14.08 6.97 -6.76
N ARG A 126 13.63 8.07 -7.37
CA ARG A 126 13.96 9.44 -6.96
C ARG A 126 13.49 9.73 -5.53
N ARG A 127 12.28 9.28 -5.16
CA ARG A 127 11.75 9.39 -3.79
C ARG A 127 12.59 8.61 -2.77
N ALA A 128 13.06 7.42 -3.11
CA ALA A 128 13.93 6.64 -2.22
C ALA A 128 15.26 7.34 -1.96
N VAL A 129 15.88 7.90 -3.00
CA VAL A 129 17.13 8.66 -2.87
C VAL A 129 16.90 9.97 -2.10
N ALA A 130 15.79 10.67 -2.37
CA ALA A 130 15.40 11.89 -1.64
C ALA A 130 15.22 11.61 -0.14
N ALA A 131 14.56 10.50 0.19
CA ALA A 131 14.41 10.04 1.56
C ALA A 131 15.78 9.77 2.20
N ALA A 132 16.68 9.07 1.52
CA ALA A 132 18.03 8.81 2.01
C ALA A 132 18.81 10.11 2.32
N SER A 133 18.79 11.09 1.41
CA SER A 133 19.42 12.39 1.65
C SER A 133 18.81 13.14 2.84
N GLU A 134 17.49 13.07 3.01
CA GLU A 134 16.80 13.66 4.17
C GLU A 134 17.12 12.92 5.48
N LEU A 135 17.30 11.58 5.45
CA LEU A 135 17.75 10.81 6.61
C LEU A 135 19.08 11.33 7.15
N HIS A 136 20.07 11.54 6.27
CA HIS A 136 21.36 12.13 6.68
C HIS A 136 21.20 13.52 7.30
N SER A 137 20.30 14.35 6.76
CA SER A 137 20.02 15.67 7.32
C SER A 137 19.36 15.58 8.70
N GLY A 138 18.47 14.60 8.91
CA GLY A 138 17.79 14.35 10.18
C GLY A 138 18.69 13.85 11.31
N LEU A 139 19.84 13.23 10.97
CA LEU A 139 20.83 12.81 11.97
C LEU A 139 21.45 14.01 12.71
N ASN A 140 21.53 15.19 12.09
CA ASN A 140 22.03 16.40 12.76
C ASN A 140 21.20 16.76 14.01
N THR A 141 19.88 16.60 13.94
CA THR A 141 19.00 16.84 15.10
C THR A 141 19.22 15.80 16.21
N LEU A 142 19.49 14.55 15.85
CA LEU A 142 19.82 13.52 16.83
C LEU A 142 21.21 13.74 17.44
N ARG A 143 22.16 14.24 16.66
CA ARG A 143 23.47 14.64 17.14
C ARG A 143 23.39 15.71 18.20
N GLU A 144 22.60 16.75 17.98
CA GLU A 144 22.38 17.81 18.99
C GLU A 144 21.73 17.25 20.25
N ARG A 145 20.74 16.35 20.10
CA ARG A 145 20.01 15.77 21.23
C ARG A 145 20.86 14.86 22.10
N PHE A 146 21.70 14.02 21.49
CA PHE A 146 22.44 12.99 22.21
C PHE A 146 23.93 13.32 22.39
N GLY A 147 24.44 14.35 21.72
CA GLY A 147 25.85 14.74 21.73
C GLY A 147 26.75 13.78 20.95
N MET A 148 26.21 13.06 19.96
CA MET A 148 26.91 11.98 19.25
C MET A 148 26.83 12.17 17.75
N ASP A 149 27.94 11.95 17.04
CA ASP A 149 27.95 12.01 15.57
C ASP A 149 27.42 10.69 14.99
N LEU A 150 26.10 10.59 14.88
CA LEU A 150 25.44 9.42 14.30
C LEU A 150 25.56 9.48 12.78
N GLN A 151 26.00 8.38 12.18
CA GLN A 151 26.06 8.20 10.74
C GLN A 151 25.25 6.98 10.33
N ILE A 152 24.77 6.96 9.08
CA ILE A 152 24.08 5.82 8.51
C ILE A 152 24.77 5.37 7.24
N SER A 153 24.63 4.08 6.94
CA SER A 153 24.97 3.50 5.64
C SER A 153 23.67 3.17 4.92
N VAL A 154 23.56 3.54 3.64
CA VAL A 154 22.33 3.39 2.87
C VAL A 154 22.57 2.61 1.59
N GLY A 155 21.74 1.59 1.37
CA GLY A 155 21.69 0.81 0.14
C GLY A 155 20.33 0.92 -0.52
N ILE A 156 20.30 1.26 -1.81
CA ILE A 156 19.05 1.40 -2.57
C ILE A 156 19.13 0.56 -3.84
N ALA A 157 18.11 -0.25 -4.10
CA ALA A 157 18.01 -0.96 -5.36
C ALA A 157 16.59 -0.90 -5.93
N THR A 158 16.52 -0.84 -7.26
CA THR A 158 15.28 -0.82 -8.01
C THR A 158 15.20 -2.07 -8.88
N GLY A 159 14.01 -2.68 -8.95
CA GLY A 159 13.80 -3.90 -9.72
C GLY A 159 12.52 -4.64 -9.33
N TRP A 160 12.29 -5.77 -9.98
CA TRP A 160 11.08 -6.58 -9.80
C TRP A 160 11.15 -7.45 -8.56
N ALA A 161 10.07 -7.43 -7.77
CA ALA A 161 9.88 -8.32 -6.63
C ALA A 161 8.44 -8.82 -6.55
N ARG A 162 8.26 -10.02 -6.00
CA ARG A 162 6.96 -10.48 -5.53
C ARG A 162 6.73 -9.92 -4.13
N VAL A 163 5.75 -9.04 -3.99
CA VAL A 163 5.41 -8.43 -2.70
C VAL A 163 4.06 -8.94 -2.22
N GLY A 164 4.01 -9.49 -1.01
CA GLY A 164 2.83 -10.14 -0.47
C GLY A 164 3.03 -10.69 0.93
N ARG A 165 1.99 -11.30 1.47
CA ARG A 165 2.01 -11.98 2.77
C ARG A 165 2.68 -13.34 2.63
N LEU A 166 3.71 -13.55 3.43
CA LEU A 166 4.57 -14.73 3.43
C LEU A 166 4.74 -15.21 4.88
N GLY A 167 4.70 -16.52 5.10
CA GLY A 167 4.80 -17.13 6.43
C GLY A 167 3.75 -18.22 6.69
N SER A 168 3.79 -18.82 7.88
CA SER A 168 2.86 -19.87 8.32
C SER A 168 1.48 -19.31 8.62
N GLU A 169 0.47 -20.16 8.91
CA GLU A 169 -0.87 -19.66 9.26
C GLU A 169 -0.86 -18.70 10.47
N ASP A 170 0.04 -18.95 11.42
CA ASP A 170 0.14 -18.23 12.70
C ASP A 170 1.11 -17.04 12.69
N SER A 171 2.04 -16.98 11.73
CA SER A 171 3.01 -15.90 11.61
C SER A 171 3.15 -15.52 10.14
N LYS A 172 2.40 -14.50 9.74
CA LYS A 172 2.38 -13.99 8.36
C LYS A 172 2.91 -12.58 8.33
N ASP A 173 4.11 -12.40 7.79
CA ASP A 173 4.66 -11.09 7.51
C ASP A 173 4.43 -10.72 6.05
N TYR A 174 4.04 -9.47 5.83
CA TYR A 174 4.10 -8.91 4.50
C TYR A 174 5.55 -8.57 4.20
N THR A 175 6.06 -9.01 3.05
CA THR A 175 7.41 -8.65 2.63
C THR A 175 7.57 -8.76 1.12
N ALA A 176 8.68 -8.23 0.61
CA ALA A 176 9.10 -8.41 -0.77
C ALA A 176 10.09 -9.58 -0.87
N ILE A 177 9.89 -10.44 -1.88
CA ILE A 177 10.85 -11.48 -2.27
C ILE A 177 11.29 -11.19 -3.70
N GLY A 178 12.59 -11.05 -3.89
CA GLY A 178 13.23 -10.86 -5.18
C GLY A 178 14.69 -10.48 -5.01
N ASP A 179 15.47 -10.64 -6.07
CA ASP A 179 16.91 -10.32 -6.04
C ASP A 179 17.18 -8.86 -5.72
N VAL A 180 16.25 -7.95 -6.06
CA VAL A 180 16.33 -6.52 -5.70
C VAL A 180 16.41 -6.29 -4.19
N VAL A 181 15.74 -7.10 -3.36
CA VAL A 181 15.77 -6.96 -1.90
C VAL A 181 17.15 -7.35 -1.37
N ASN A 182 17.69 -8.47 -1.88
CA ASN A 182 19.04 -8.91 -1.54
C ASN A 182 20.08 -7.91 -2.04
N LEU A 183 19.91 -7.37 -3.25
CA LEU A 183 20.81 -6.37 -3.82
C LEU A 183 20.86 -5.13 -2.93
N ALA A 184 19.72 -4.54 -2.56
CA ALA A 184 19.67 -3.36 -1.70
C ALA A 184 20.38 -3.59 -0.35
N ALA A 185 20.15 -4.75 0.29
CA ALA A 185 20.82 -5.11 1.55
C ALA A 185 22.35 -5.26 1.37
N ARG A 186 22.79 -5.83 0.24
CA ARG A 186 24.22 -5.99 -0.05
C ARG A 186 24.90 -4.68 -0.40
N LEU A 187 24.20 -3.77 -1.08
CA LEU A 187 24.69 -2.41 -1.34
C LEU A 187 24.83 -1.61 -0.05
N GLN A 188 23.87 -1.72 0.88
CA GLN A 188 23.97 -1.10 2.20
C GLN A 188 25.21 -1.60 2.94
N GLY A 189 25.45 -2.92 2.96
CA GLY A 189 26.67 -3.48 3.57
C GLY A 189 27.99 -3.11 2.87
N LYS A 190 27.95 -2.42 1.73
CA LYS A 190 29.10 -1.85 1.01
C LYS A 190 29.18 -0.32 1.12
N ALA A 191 28.14 0.31 1.64
CA ALA A 191 28.14 1.72 1.96
C ALA A 191 28.93 1.91 3.28
N GLY A 192 29.90 2.82 3.25
CA GLY A 192 30.56 3.31 4.44
C GLY A 192 29.64 4.25 5.24
N ALA A 193 30.16 4.71 6.37
CA ALA A 193 29.43 5.62 7.23
C ALA A 193 29.19 6.96 6.52
N GLY A 194 27.92 7.38 6.45
CA GLY A 194 27.52 8.60 5.74
C GLY A 194 27.31 8.42 4.22
N GLU A 195 27.45 7.20 3.69
CA GLU A 195 27.40 6.96 2.25
C GLU A 195 26.07 6.36 1.79
N ILE A 196 25.70 6.69 0.54
CA ILE A 196 24.56 6.12 -0.17
C ILE A 196 25.09 5.39 -1.40
N VAL A 197 24.82 4.08 -1.49
CA VAL A 197 25.15 3.24 -2.64
C VAL A 197 23.87 2.76 -3.29
N VAL A 198 23.75 2.97 -4.61
CA VAL A 198 22.56 2.62 -5.38
C VAL A 198 22.86 1.62 -6.48
N SER A 199 21.88 0.79 -6.85
CA SER A 199 21.99 -0.10 -8.01
C SER A 199 22.08 0.70 -9.32
N HIS A 200 22.68 0.12 -10.36
CA HIS A 200 22.66 0.71 -11.72
C HIS A 200 21.23 1.12 -12.15
N GLU A 201 20.24 0.24 -12.02
CA GLU A 201 18.83 0.54 -12.33
C GLU A 201 18.25 1.76 -11.57
N THR A 202 18.70 1.97 -10.33
CA THR A 202 18.28 3.14 -9.56
C THR A 202 18.98 4.39 -10.10
N TYR A 203 20.28 4.28 -10.38
CA TYR A 203 21.10 5.35 -10.90
C TYR A 203 20.59 5.87 -12.24
N GLU A 204 20.22 5.01 -13.19
CA GLU A 204 19.69 5.46 -14.49
C GLU A 204 18.51 6.43 -14.35
N ARG A 205 17.64 6.21 -13.35
CA ARG A 205 16.44 7.02 -13.07
C ARG A 205 16.73 8.36 -12.37
N ILE A 206 17.91 8.52 -11.79
CA ILE A 206 18.33 9.70 -11.02
C ILE A 206 19.65 10.32 -11.53
N SER A 207 20.21 9.80 -12.61
CA SER A 207 21.54 10.16 -13.15
C SER A 207 21.67 11.65 -13.43
N THR A 208 20.58 12.29 -13.88
CA THR A 208 20.52 13.74 -14.10
C THR A 208 20.71 14.56 -12.82
N ASP A 209 20.30 14.01 -11.68
CA ASP A 209 20.39 14.71 -10.39
C ASP A 209 21.74 14.45 -9.69
N PHE A 210 22.45 13.38 -10.07
CA PHE A 210 23.76 12.98 -9.51
C PHE A 210 24.77 12.66 -10.63
N PRO A 211 25.18 13.66 -11.45
CA PRO A 211 26.14 13.44 -12.53
C PRO A 211 27.53 13.03 -12.03
N ASP A 212 27.89 13.42 -10.80
CA ASP A 212 29.18 13.15 -10.18
C ASP A 212 29.22 11.84 -9.36
N ALA A 213 28.24 10.94 -9.56
CA ALA A 213 28.24 9.66 -8.86
C ALA A 213 29.41 8.77 -9.31
N THR A 214 30.04 8.09 -8.36
CA THR A 214 31.15 7.17 -8.66
C THR A 214 30.60 5.81 -9.05
N THR A 215 30.83 5.38 -10.28
CA THR A 215 30.52 4.03 -10.74
C THR A 215 31.52 3.01 -10.18
N GLU A 216 31.01 1.91 -9.64
CA GLU A 216 31.80 0.85 -9.02
C GLU A 216 31.27 -0.52 -9.46
N ILE A 217 32.19 -1.45 -9.77
CA ILE A 217 31.86 -2.86 -10.02
C ILE A 217 32.14 -3.64 -8.74
N ILE A 218 31.08 -4.15 -8.12
CA ILE A 218 31.17 -4.75 -6.78
C ILE A 218 30.77 -6.23 -6.83
N THR A 219 31.64 -7.09 -6.29
CA THR A 219 31.31 -8.50 -6.07
C THR A 219 30.51 -8.63 -4.76
N LEU A 220 29.28 -9.13 -4.87
CA LEU A 220 28.35 -9.26 -3.76
C LEU A 220 28.05 -10.73 -3.46
N LYS A 221 27.97 -11.07 -2.17
CA LYS A 221 27.61 -12.44 -1.75
C LYS A 221 26.19 -12.78 -2.23
N GLY A 222 26.09 -13.87 -2.99
CA GLY A 222 24.84 -14.36 -3.57
C GLY A 222 24.61 -13.96 -5.03
N PHE A 223 25.48 -13.10 -5.59
CA PHE A 223 25.48 -12.74 -7.01
C PHE A 223 26.62 -13.48 -7.71
N LYS A 224 26.32 -14.11 -8.86
CA LYS A 224 27.31 -14.87 -9.64
C LYS A 224 28.25 -13.94 -10.41
N GLU A 225 27.71 -12.83 -10.90
CA GLU A 225 28.44 -11.82 -11.66
C GLU A 225 28.64 -10.57 -10.80
N PRO A 226 29.77 -9.84 -10.99
CA PRO A 226 29.94 -8.53 -10.40
C PRO A 226 28.79 -7.60 -10.79
N VAL A 227 28.31 -6.82 -9.83
CA VAL A 227 27.17 -5.91 -10.04
C VAL A 227 27.70 -4.49 -10.16
N GLU A 228 27.23 -3.77 -11.17
CA GLU A 228 27.47 -2.33 -11.27
C GLU A 228 26.58 -1.56 -10.28
N ALA A 229 27.22 -0.71 -9.49
CA ALA A 229 26.59 0.15 -8.51
C ALA A 229 27.19 1.55 -8.59
N HIS A 230 26.49 2.52 -8.00
CA HIS A 230 26.90 3.92 -8.02
C HIS A 230 26.87 4.48 -6.61
N ARG A 231 27.98 5.10 -6.19
CA ARG A 231 28.09 5.80 -4.91
C ARG A 231 27.75 7.26 -5.11
N LEU A 232 26.73 7.74 -4.40
CA LEU A 232 26.30 9.12 -4.51
C LEU A 232 27.20 10.00 -3.63
N SER A 233 27.66 11.13 -4.18
CA SER A 233 28.48 12.08 -3.44
C SER A 233 27.65 12.74 -2.33
N SER A 234 28.15 12.68 -1.09
CA SER A 234 27.56 13.33 0.09
C SER A 234 27.29 14.84 -0.09
N LYS A 235 27.94 15.49 -1.06
CA LYS A 235 27.88 16.95 -1.28
C LYS A 235 26.61 17.46 -1.94
N THR A 236 25.80 16.61 -2.57
CA THR A 236 24.54 17.05 -3.18
C THR A 236 23.40 16.95 -2.19
N GLY A 237 23.34 17.92 -1.29
CA GLY A 237 22.11 18.33 -0.59
C GLY A 237 21.10 18.99 -1.53
N ILE A 238 20.98 18.49 -2.76
CA ILE A 238 19.93 18.92 -3.67
C ILE A 238 18.65 18.36 -3.06
N PRO A 239 17.70 19.21 -2.64
CA PRO A 239 16.37 18.73 -2.34
C PRO A 239 15.84 18.17 -3.66
N LEU A 240 15.90 16.84 -3.81
CA LEU A 240 15.13 16.17 -4.83
C LEU A 240 13.68 16.46 -4.46
N SER A 241 13.13 17.51 -5.06
CA SER A 241 11.72 17.76 -5.01
C SER A 241 11.11 16.61 -5.79
N GLY A 242 10.77 15.52 -5.08
CA GLY A 242 9.69 14.68 -5.54
C GLY A 242 8.52 15.63 -5.64
N ASP A 243 7.96 15.80 -6.84
CA ASP A 243 6.81 16.66 -7.04
C ASP A 243 5.83 16.44 -5.89
N PRO A 244 5.32 17.53 -5.28
CA PRO A 244 4.44 17.44 -4.12
C PRO A 244 3.40 16.39 -4.45
N VAL A 245 3.32 15.33 -3.62
CA VAL A 245 2.41 14.17 -3.76
C VAL A 245 1.28 14.63 -4.62
N GLU A 246 1.29 14.24 -5.92
CA GLU A 246 0.35 14.78 -6.89
C GLU A 246 -1.00 14.66 -6.21
N LYS A 247 -1.53 15.79 -5.73
CA LYS A 247 -2.65 15.80 -4.80
C LYS A 247 -3.74 15.27 -5.66
N GLY A 248 -3.99 13.95 -5.56
CA GLY A 248 -4.75 13.19 -6.54
C GLY A 248 -5.86 14.11 -6.96
N THR A 249 -5.74 14.59 -8.21
CA THR A 249 -6.41 15.80 -8.73
C THR A 249 -7.75 15.86 -8.06
N LYS A 250 -8.15 16.98 -7.42
CA LYS A 250 -9.48 17.18 -6.81
C LYS A 250 -10.55 16.64 -7.77
N GLN A 251 -10.74 15.33 -7.76
CA GLN A 251 -11.84 14.65 -8.34
C GLN A 251 -12.80 14.90 -7.22
N SER A 252 -13.60 15.96 -7.42
CA SER A 252 -14.91 16.06 -6.81
C SER A 252 -15.40 14.62 -6.72
N ILE A 253 -15.43 14.07 -5.50
CA ILE A 253 -15.79 12.68 -5.33
C ILE A 253 -17.20 12.64 -5.89
N SER A 254 -17.31 12.13 -7.11
CA SER A 254 -18.59 12.00 -7.78
C SER A 254 -19.46 11.25 -6.77
N LEU A 255 -20.70 11.69 -6.58
CA LEU A 255 -21.64 10.93 -5.76
C LEU A 255 -21.64 9.46 -6.20
N GLY A 256 -21.41 9.21 -7.49
CA GLY A 256 -21.15 7.89 -8.08
C GLY A 256 -19.92 7.16 -7.53
N ALA A 257 -18.80 7.83 -7.22
CA ALA A 257 -17.61 7.23 -6.60
C ALA A 257 -17.80 6.95 -5.09
N VAL A 258 -18.60 7.75 -4.38
CA VAL A 258 -19.03 7.44 -3.00
C VAL A 258 -19.95 6.22 -3.01
N ILE A 259 -20.91 6.19 -3.93
CA ILE A 259 -21.82 5.07 -4.18
C ILE A 259 -21.01 3.83 -4.59
N PHE A 260 -20.00 3.94 -5.46
CA PHE A 260 -19.11 2.84 -5.83
C PHE A 260 -18.18 2.40 -4.68
N GLY A 261 -17.78 3.30 -3.77
CA GLY A 261 -17.00 2.93 -2.59
C GLY A 261 -17.83 2.18 -1.53
N ILE A 262 -19.14 2.46 -1.47
CA ILE A 262 -20.11 1.81 -0.58
C ILE A 262 -20.62 0.49 -1.18
N LEU A 263 -20.89 0.44 -2.49
CA LEU A 263 -21.48 -0.72 -3.19
C LEU A 263 -20.47 -1.59 -3.95
N GLY A 264 -19.33 -1.04 -4.37
CA GLY A 264 -18.37 -1.63 -5.30
C GLY A 264 -17.12 -2.23 -4.66
N ALA A 265 -17.10 -2.44 -3.34
CA ALA A 265 -16.18 -3.39 -2.72
C ALA A 265 -16.91 -4.74 -2.57
N PRO A 266 -16.65 -5.74 -3.44
CA PRO A 266 -17.27 -7.06 -3.32
C PRO A 266 -16.96 -7.71 -1.96
N CYS A 267 -15.89 -7.27 -1.30
CA CYS A 267 -15.46 -7.74 0.01
C CYS A 267 -16.22 -7.07 1.18
N ALA A 268 -16.67 -5.81 1.03
CA ALA A 268 -17.35 -5.09 2.12
C ALA A 268 -18.81 -5.51 2.23
N VAL A 269 -19.48 -5.75 1.10
CA VAL A 269 -20.85 -6.27 1.09
C VAL A 269 -20.87 -7.74 1.53
N ALA A 270 -19.87 -8.55 1.16
CA ALA A 270 -19.79 -9.95 1.63
C ALA A 270 -19.41 -10.10 3.13
N VAL A 271 -18.78 -9.09 3.74
CA VAL A 271 -18.46 -9.10 5.19
C VAL A 271 -19.54 -8.41 6.02
N LEU A 272 -20.20 -7.37 5.49
CA LEU A 272 -21.44 -6.82 6.06
C LEU A 272 -22.61 -7.81 5.95
N ILE A 273 -22.54 -8.73 4.98
CA ILE A 273 -23.38 -9.93 4.86
C ILE A 273 -22.54 -11.18 5.18
N SER A 274 -21.73 -11.12 6.23
CA SER A 274 -21.28 -12.36 6.90
C SER A 274 -22.52 -13.08 7.47
N PRO A 275 -22.45 -14.38 7.83
CA PRO A 275 -23.62 -15.21 8.16
C PRO A 275 -24.55 -14.65 9.24
N LEU A 276 -24.13 -13.61 9.96
CA LEU A 276 -24.93 -12.84 10.88
C LEU A 276 -25.99 -11.93 10.23
N ALA A 277 -25.88 -11.51 8.97
CA ALA A 277 -26.98 -10.83 8.27
C ALA A 277 -28.05 -11.82 7.77
N VAL A 278 -27.68 -13.09 7.61
CA VAL A 278 -28.60 -14.20 7.37
C VAL A 278 -29.13 -14.77 8.71
N ALA A 279 -28.37 -14.69 9.80
CA ALA A 279 -28.77 -15.16 11.13
C ALA A 279 -29.43 -14.10 12.03
N LEU A 280 -29.24 -12.80 11.77
CA LEU A 280 -30.01 -11.69 12.36
C LEU A 280 -31.15 -11.20 11.45
N GLY A 281 -31.40 -11.92 10.36
CA GLY A 281 -32.73 -12.00 9.73
C GLY A 281 -33.76 -12.77 10.59
N ALA A 282 -33.48 -12.96 11.88
CA ALA A 282 -34.38 -13.49 12.91
C ALA A 282 -34.68 -12.47 14.04
N GLY A 283 -34.29 -11.20 13.88
CA GLY A 283 -34.74 -10.13 14.77
C GLY A 283 -36.02 -9.48 14.24
N THR A 284 -37.13 -9.65 14.95
CA THR A 284 -38.39 -8.88 14.81
C THR A 284 -39.37 -9.32 13.70
N LEU A 285 -40.00 -10.46 13.94
CA LEU A 285 -41.30 -10.89 13.38
C LEU A 285 -42.48 -9.91 13.60
N PHE A 286 -42.24 -8.68 14.07
CA PHE A 286 -43.28 -7.67 14.34
C PHE A 286 -43.12 -6.35 13.55
N GLY A 287 -42.05 -6.18 12.75
CA GLY A 287 -41.81 -4.95 11.97
C GLY A 287 -41.98 -5.08 10.44
N LEU A 288 -42.11 -6.30 9.91
CA LEU A 288 -42.03 -6.55 8.45
C LEU A 288 -43.30 -6.19 7.66
N ALA A 289 -44.48 -6.13 8.29
CA ALA A 289 -45.71 -5.84 7.56
C ALA A 289 -45.73 -4.41 6.98
N GLY A 290 -45.19 -3.42 7.71
CA GLY A 290 -45.17 -2.02 7.28
C GLY A 290 -44.15 -1.71 6.19
N VAL A 291 -42.98 -2.37 6.22
CA VAL A 291 -41.92 -2.19 5.20
C VAL A 291 -42.30 -2.89 3.90
N LEU A 292 -42.92 -4.08 3.96
CA LEU A 292 -43.42 -4.77 2.77
C LEU A 292 -44.52 -3.97 2.04
N VAL A 293 -45.39 -3.27 2.77
CA VAL A 293 -46.44 -2.39 2.17
C VAL A 293 -45.85 -1.14 1.49
N LEU A 294 -44.69 -0.64 1.98
CA LEU A 294 -43.96 0.46 1.35
C LEU A 294 -43.24 0.02 0.05
N PHE A 295 -42.75 -1.22 0.02
CA PHE A 295 -42.14 -1.85 -1.15
C PHE A 295 -43.14 -2.36 -2.19
N ASP A 296 -44.41 -2.54 -1.82
CA ASP A 296 -45.46 -2.94 -2.77
C ASP A 296 -46.00 -1.75 -3.60
N ARG A 297 -45.59 -0.52 -3.28
CA ARG A 297 -45.88 0.64 -4.12
C ARG A 297 -44.97 0.65 -5.35
N SER A 298 -45.57 0.48 -6.53
CA SER A 298 -44.90 0.50 -7.84
C SER A 298 -43.95 1.69 -8.04
N LEU A 299 -44.27 2.85 -7.44
CA LEU A 299 -43.46 4.08 -7.49
C LEU A 299 -42.07 3.97 -6.87
N ILE A 300 -41.85 3.05 -5.91
CA ILE A 300 -40.56 2.87 -5.22
C ILE A 300 -39.88 1.58 -5.68
N ARG A 301 -40.67 0.54 -5.94
CA ARG A 301 -40.21 -0.79 -6.35
C ARG A 301 -39.45 -0.78 -7.68
N ILE A 302 -40.02 -0.14 -8.70
CA ILE A 302 -39.44 -0.12 -10.05
C ILE A 302 -38.07 0.58 -10.06
N PRO A 303 -37.90 1.78 -9.48
CA PRO A 303 -36.58 2.42 -9.38
C PRO A 303 -35.51 1.57 -8.69
N ILE A 304 -35.86 0.86 -7.61
CA ILE A 304 -34.92 -0.01 -6.88
C ILE A 304 -34.48 -1.20 -7.73
N LEU A 305 -35.42 -1.86 -8.43
CA LEU A 305 -35.11 -2.97 -9.32
C LEU A 305 -34.23 -2.51 -10.50
N VAL A 306 -34.49 -1.33 -11.06
CA VAL A 306 -33.65 -0.73 -12.12
C VAL A 306 -32.24 -0.45 -11.63
N LEU A 307 -32.09 0.15 -10.44
CA LEU A 307 -30.77 0.40 -9.84
C LEU A 307 -30.00 -0.90 -9.55
N ALA A 308 -30.69 -1.91 -9.03
CA ALA A 308 -30.11 -3.23 -8.79
C ALA A 308 -29.64 -3.92 -10.09
N ALA A 309 -30.44 -3.82 -11.16
CA ALA A 309 -30.09 -4.34 -12.48
C ALA A 309 -28.86 -3.61 -13.08
N LEU A 310 -28.83 -2.27 -13.00
CA LEU A 310 -27.67 -1.49 -13.45
C LEU A 310 -26.40 -1.84 -12.69
N GLY A 311 -26.50 -2.03 -11.36
CA GLY A 311 -25.38 -2.48 -10.53
C GLY A 311 -24.86 -3.87 -10.93
N ALA A 312 -25.77 -4.82 -11.16
CA ALA A 312 -25.42 -6.17 -11.62
C ALA A 312 -24.73 -6.15 -13.00
N LEU A 313 -25.26 -5.36 -13.95
CA LEU A 313 -24.69 -5.20 -15.30
C LEU A 313 -23.31 -4.53 -15.26
N ALA A 314 -23.13 -3.50 -14.42
CA ALA A 314 -21.83 -2.85 -14.23
C ALA A 314 -20.79 -3.84 -13.68
N ASN A 315 -21.16 -4.66 -12.70
CA ASN A 315 -20.30 -5.71 -12.16
C ASN A 315 -19.89 -6.73 -13.23
N LEU A 316 -20.83 -7.19 -14.07
CA LEU A 316 -20.50 -8.09 -15.19
C LEU A 316 -19.57 -7.41 -16.22
N TYR A 317 -19.82 -6.15 -16.54
CA TYR A 317 -18.99 -5.37 -17.47
C TYR A 317 -17.55 -5.22 -16.95
N THR A 318 -17.36 -4.92 -15.66
CA THR A 318 -16.00 -4.80 -15.09
C THR A 318 -15.22 -6.12 -15.15
N VAL A 319 -15.85 -7.25 -14.85
CA VAL A 319 -15.21 -8.57 -14.94
C VAL A 319 -14.86 -8.91 -16.39
N TRP A 320 -15.78 -8.64 -17.33
CA TRP A 320 -15.54 -8.84 -18.76
C TRP A 320 -14.39 -7.97 -19.28
N ARG A 321 -14.40 -6.67 -18.97
CA ARG A 321 -13.37 -5.73 -19.42
C ARG A 321 -11.99 -6.08 -18.85
N ALA A 322 -11.93 -6.51 -17.58
CA ALA A 322 -10.70 -6.98 -16.97
C ALA A 322 -10.18 -8.29 -17.58
N ARG A 323 -11.04 -9.13 -18.17
CA ARG A 323 -10.62 -10.31 -18.93
C ARG A 323 -10.06 -9.92 -20.29
N GLU A 324 -10.72 -8.98 -20.97
CA GLU A 324 -10.30 -8.49 -22.29
C GLU A 324 -8.92 -7.82 -22.27
N LEU A 325 -8.69 -6.91 -21.31
CA LEU A 325 -7.39 -6.24 -21.13
C LEU A 325 -6.25 -7.24 -20.86
N ARG A 326 -6.53 -8.33 -20.12
CA ARG A 326 -5.54 -9.39 -19.87
C ARG A 326 -5.20 -10.17 -21.13
N LEU A 327 -6.20 -10.47 -21.98
CA LEU A 327 -5.97 -11.14 -23.25
C LEU A 327 -5.12 -10.28 -24.20
N GLN A 328 -5.34 -8.96 -24.19
CA GLN A 328 -4.51 -8.01 -24.93
C GLN A 328 -3.07 -7.99 -24.41
N ALA A 329 -2.87 -7.93 -23.09
CA ALA A 329 -1.52 -7.97 -22.50
C ALA A 329 -0.75 -9.27 -22.82
N ILE A 330 -1.44 -10.41 -22.87
CA ILE A 330 -0.84 -11.69 -23.29
C ILE A 330 -0.45 -11.64 -24.77
N ALA A 331 -1.30 -11.07 -25.63
CA ALA A 331 -1.02 -10.93 -27.07
C ALA A 331 0.18 -10.00 -27.37
N GLU A 332 0.44 -9.03 -26.48
CA GLU A 332 1.60 -8.13 -26.54
C GLU A 332 2.90 -8.74 -25.97
N GLY A 333 2.90 -10.04 -25.64
CA GLY A 333 4.07 -10.76 -25.13
C GLY A 333 4.33 -10.55 -23.63
N ASN A 334 3.42 -9.91 -22.90
CA ASN A 334 3.55 -9.69 -21.47
C ASN A 334 2.94 -10.87 -20.67
N GLU A 335 3.55 -12.05 -20.80
CA GLU A 335 3.07 -13.30 -20.18
C GLU A 335 2.88 -13.19 -18.65
N GLN A 336 3.65 -12.31 -17.99
CA GLN A 336 3.58 -12.09 -16.55
C GLN A 336 2.29 -11.38 -16.09
N LEU A 337 1.64 -10.57 -16.95
CA LEU A 337 0.32 -9.98 -16.69
C LEU A 337 -0.85 -10.96 -16.91
N GLY A 338 -0.60 -12.10 -17.57
CA GLY A 338 -1.58 -13.15 -17.82
C GLY A 338 -1.84 -14.07 -16.62
N PHE A 339 -0.99 -14.03 -15.60
CA PHE A 339 -1.12 -14.88 -14.41
C PHE A 339 -2.28 -14.42 -13.51
N VAL A 340 -3.40 -15.15 -13.54
CA VAL A 340 -4.55 -14.91 -12.66
C VAL A 340 -4.44 -15.81 -11.43
N SER A 341 -4.38 -15.20 -10.24
CA SER A 341 -4.35 -15.97 -8.99
C SER A 341 -5.64 -16.79 -8.80
N THR A 342 -5.55 -17.91 -8.09
CA THR A 342 -6.72 -18.75 -7.77
C THR A 342 -7.80 -17.99 -7.01
N GLN A 343 -7.40 -17.01 -6.20
CA GLN A 343 -8.31 -16.13 -5.45
C GLN A 343 -8.97 -15.06 -6.33
N GLU A 344 -8.24 -14.45 -7.27
CA GLU A 344 -8.84 -13.56 -8.28
C GLU A 344 -9.87 -14.29 -9.13
N ARG A 345 -9.57 -15.53 -9.52
CA ARG A 345 -10.52 -16.38 -10.25
C ARG A 345 -11.76 -16.68 -9.42
N ARG A 346 -11.61 -17.02 -8.13
CA ARG A 346 -12.74 -17.23 -7.20
C ARG A 346 -13.58 -15.96 -7.01
N ARG A 347 -12.95 -14.79 -6.89
CA ARG A 347 -13.65 -13.50 -6.77
C ARG A 347 -14.42 -13.15 -8.04
N ALA A 348 -13.81 -13.30 -9.21
CA ALA A 348 -14.49 -13.07 -10.48
C ALA A 348 -15.70 -14.00 -10.64
N VAL A 349 -15.55 -15.28 -10.30
CA VAL A 349 -16.66 -16.26 -10.30
C VAL A 349 -17.75 -15.85 -9.33
N PHE A 350 -17.40 -15.44 -8.11
CA PHE A 350 -18.37 -15.00 -7.10
C PHE A 350 -19.13 -13.74 -7.54
N VAL A 351 -18.44 -12.72 -8.06
CA VAL A 351 -19.05 -11.48 -8.55
C VAL A 351 -20.02 -11.79 -9.70
N VAL A 352 -19.61 -12.61 -10.67
CA VAL A 352 -20.48 -13.05 -11.77
C VAL A 352 -21.69 -13.82 -11.24
N ALA A 353 -21.49 -14.79 -10.35
CA ALA A 353 -22.58 -15.59 -9.78
C ALA A 353 -23.59 -14.71 -9.02
N SER A 354 -23.11 -13.75 -8.20
CA SER A 354 -23.98 -12.83 -7.48
C SER A 354 -24.75 -11.89 -8.42
N ALA A 355 -24.12 -11.36 -9.47
CA ALA A 355 -24.76 -10.46 -10.42
C ALA A 355 -25.83 -11.20 -11.24
N VAL A 356 -25.55 -12.44 -11.64
CA VAL A 356 -26.53 -13.31 -12.32
C VAL A 356 -27.69 -13.63 -11.40
N ALA A 357 -27.45 -13.98 -10.14
CA ALA A 357 -28.51 -14.27 -9.18
C ALA A 357 -29.44 -13.07 -8.96
N VAL A 358 -28.89 -11.86 -8.84
CA VAL A 358 -29.68 -10.62 -8.73
C VAL A 358 -30.55 -10.41 -9.96
N LEU A 359 -29.99 -10.57 -11.17
CA LEU A 359 -30.77 -10.44 -12.41
C LEU A 359 -31.89 -11.50 -12.50
N VAL A 360 -31.62 -12.75 -12.12
CA VAL A 360 -32.63 -13.83 -12.10
C VAL A 360 -33.76 -13.52 -11.13
N LEU A 361 -33.46 -13.00 -9.93
CA LEU A 361 -34.48 -12.58 -8.97
C LEU A 361 -35.35 -11.45 -9.53
N ILE A 362 -34.73 -10.41 -10.12
CA ILE A 362 -35.45 -9.28 -10.73
C ILE A 362 -36.39 -9.78 -11.86
N VAL A 363 -35.90 -10.67 -12.71
CA VAL A 363 -36.70 -11.26 -13.80
C VAL A 363 -37.85 -12.09 -13.24
N SER A 364 -37.58 -12.95 -12.26
CA SER A 364 -38.61 -13.79 -11.63
C SER A 364 -39.70 -12.95 -10.98
N GLU A 365 -39.31 -11.86 -10.32
CA GLU A 365 -40.23 -10.93 -9.68
C GLU A 365 -41.09 -10.16 -10.69
N PHE A 366 -40.50 -9.75 -11.83
CA PHE A 366 -41.22 -9.15 -12.94
C PHE A 366 -42.27 -10.11 -13.53
N PHE A 367 -41.91 -11.39 -13.72
CA PHE A 367 -42.85 -12.42 -14.16
C PHE A 367 -43.96 -12.67 -13.13
N ALA A 368 -43.64 -12.79 -11.85
CA ALA A 368 -44.62 -13.01 -10.79
C ALA A 368 -45.66 -11.89 -10.74
N HIS A 369 -45.24 -10.62 -10.83
CA HIS A 369 -46.16 -9.48 -10.89
C HIS A 369 -47.04 -9.50 -12.15
N ARG A 370 -46.49 -9.89 -13.30
CA ARG A 370 -47.25 -9.98 -14.56
C ARG A 370 -48.31 -11.08 -14.55
N PHE A 371 -48.01 -12.24 -13.96
CA PHE A 371 -48.96 -13.36 -13.85
C PHE A 371 -50.07 -13.10 -12.82
N MET A 372 -49.75 -12.45 -11.70
CA MET A 372 -50.72 -12.16 -10.62
C MET A 372 -51.74 -11.06 -10.98
N HIS A 373 -51.44 -10.18 -11.94
CA HIS A 373 -52.34 -9.09 -12.36
C HIS A 373 -53.07 -9.35 -13.69
N GLN A 374 -52.93 -10.54 -14.28
CA GLN A 374 -53.60 -10.94 -15.53
C GLN A 374 -54.65 -12.05 -15.36
N GLY A 375 -54.92 -12.52 -14.14
CA GLY A 375 -56.07 -13.37 -13.79
C GLY A 375 -57.02 -12.60 -12.90
#